data_AF-A0A3M2BSQ6-F1
#
_entry.id   AF-A0A3M2BSQ6-F1
#
_cell.length_a   1.000
_cell.length_b   1.000
_cell.length_c   1.000
_cell.angle_alpha   90.00
_cell.angle_beta   90.00
_cell.angle_gamma   90.00
#
_symmetry.space_group_name_H-M   'P 1'
#
loop_
_entity.id
_entity.type
_entity.pdbx_description
1 polymer ?
#
loop_
_entity_poly.entity_id
_entity_poly.type
_entity_poly.pdbx_seq_one_letter_code
_entity_poly.pdbx_strand_id
1 'polypeptide(L)' 'MYMRSVTMRHLGRFVPLLLLVAVFARPAYAYLDPTSGSMFLQMIVGGIAGVAVALKLYWHRILGFFSGGRRQNDEPPA' A
#
# COMPACT_ATOMS: atom_id res chain seq x y z
N MET A 1 4.97 31.64 37.88
CA MET A 1 6.37 31.21 38.08
C MET A 1 6.51 29.81 37.52
N TYR A 2 7.50 29.60 36.63
CA TYR A 2 7.64 28.46 35.71
C TYR A 2 7.70 27.07 36.38
N MET A 3 6.99 26.11 35.78
CA MET A 3 7.32 24.70 35.51
C MET A 3 8.04 23.84 36.58
N ARG A 4 7.43 22.72 36.97
CA ARG A 4 8.16 21.50 37.35
C ARG A 4 7.62 20.30 36.57
N SER A 5 8.42 19.90 35.60
CA SER A 5 8.29 18.73 34.73
C SER A 5 8.01 17.44 35.51
N VAL A 6 6.98 16.70 35.08
CA VAL A 6 6.69 15.34 35.53
C VAL A 6 7.84 14.45 35.06
N THR A 7 8.75 14.14 35.99
CA THR A 7 9.97 13.38 35.74
C THR A 7 9.65 11.97 35.26
N MET A 8 10.14 11.63 34.06
CA MET A 8 10.15 10.31 33.44
C MET A 8 10.90 9.26 34.29
N ARG A 9 10.34 8.83 35.42
CA ARG A 9 11.00 7.86 36.34
C ARG A 9 10.69 6.39 36.03
N HIS A 10 9.71 6.11 35.18
CA HIS A 10 9.38 4.73 34.78
C HIS A 10 10.03 4.30 33.46
N LEU A 11 10.58 5.25 32.70
CA LEU A 11 11.14 5.01 31.37
C LEU A 11 12.46 4.20 31.43
N GLY A 12 13.27 4.43 32.47
CA GLY A 12 14.57 3.75 32.63
C GLY A 12 14.49 2.24 32.93
N ARG A 13 13.33 1.73 33.37
CA ARG A 13 13.18 0.30 33.71
C ARG A 13 13.16 -0.62 32.50
N PHE A 14 12.73 -0.11 31.34
CA PHE A 14 12.65 -0.88 30.10
C PHE A 14 13.94 -0.79 29.26
N VAL A 15 14.82 0.16 29.56
CA VAL A 15 16.10 0.36 28.88
C VAL A 15 17.03 -0.86 28.96
N PRO A 16 17.29 -1.49 30.13
CA PRO A 16 18.18 -2.66 30.18
C PRO A 16 17.58 -3.87 29.46
N LEU A 17 16.25 -4.03 29.49
CA LEU A 17 15.54 -5.07 28.75
C LEU A 17 15.65 -4.85 27.23
N LEU A 18 15.47 -3.61 26.77
CA LEU A 18 15.66 -3.21 25.37
C LEU A 18 17.10 -3.42 24.88
N LEU A 19 18.08 -3.05 25.70
CA LEU A 19 19.50 -3.24 25.40
C LEU A 19 19.86 -4.73 25.33
N LEU A 20 19.31 -5.55 26.23
CA LEU A 20 19.51 -6.99 26.20
C LEU A 20 18.92 -7.62 24.93
N VAL A 21 17.70 -7.24 24.52
CA VAL A 21 17.08 -7.71 23.27
C VAL A 21 17.90 -7.29 22.03
N ALA A 22 18.42 -6.06 22.03
CA ALA A 22 19.20 -5.54 20.91
C ALA A 22 20.53 -6.27 20.69
N VAL A 23 21.19 -6.73 21.77
CA VAL A 23 22.46 -7.47 21.68
C VAL A 23 22.28 -8.90 21.14
N PHE A 24 21.09 -9.48 21.31
CA PHE A 24 20.77 -10.84 20.82
C PHE A 24 20.06 -10.86 19.44
N ALA A 25 19.85 -9.69 18.81
CA ALA A 25 19.22 -9.62 17.49
C ALA A 25 20.15 -10.20 16.40
N ARG A 26 19.81 -11.40 15.91
CA ARG A 26 20.51 -12.08 14.80
C ARG A 26 20.02 -11.56 13.44
N PRO A 27 20.85 -11.61 12.38
CA PRO A 27 20.42 -11.26 11.03
C PRO A 27 19.43 -12.32 10.50
N ALA A 28 18.16 -11.94 10.37
CA ALA A 28 17.11 -12.78 9.81
C ALA A 28 17.03 -12.57 8.29
N TYR A 29 17.64 -13.46 7.50
CA TYR A 29 17.48 -13.54 6.05
C TYR A 29 16.35 -14.51 5.66
N ALA A 30 15.16 -14.34 6.24
CA ALA A 30 13.97 -15.11 5.90
C ALA A 30 12.83 -14.14 5.57
N TYR A 31 12.28 -14.26 4.36
CA TYR A 31 11.20 -13.47 3.74
C TYR A 31 9.83 -13.57 4.45
N LEU A 32 9.85 -13.83 5.76
CA LEU A 32 8.72 -14.19 6.60
C LEU A 32 8.82 -13.52 7.98
N ASP A 33 9.21 -12.24 8.04
CA ASP A 33 8.73 -11.43 9.16
C ASP A 33 7.19 -11.39 9.07
N PRO A 34 6.43 -11.71 10.14
CA PRO A 34 4.95 -11.78 10.08
C PRO A 34 4.30 -10.45 9.62
N THR A 35 5.05 -9.35 9.67
CA THR A 35 4.63 -8.05 9.13
C THR A 35 4.59 -8.03 7.59
N SER A 36 5.53 -8.70 6.91
CA SER A 36 5.65 -8.70 5.44
C SER A 36 4.48 -9.42 4.77
N GLY A 37 3.93 -10.46 5.39
CA GLY A 37 2.74 -11.14 4.89
C GLY A 37 1.53 -10.19 4.80
N SER A 38 1.33 -9.37 5.83
CA SER A 38 0.22 -8.39 5.87
C SER A 38 0.39 -7.26 4.84
N MET A 39 1.61 -6.76 4.65
CA MET A 39 1.91 -5.75 3.61
C MET A 39 1.63 -6.30 2.20
N PHE A 40 1.99 -7.55 1.93
CA PHE A 40 1.71 -8.17 0.64
C PHE A 40 0.20 -8.28 0.37
N LEU A 41 -0.58 -8.74 1.36
CA LEU A 41 -2.03 -8.75 1.29
C LEU A 41 -2.63 -7.35 1.10
N GLN A 42 -2.13 -6.35 1.82
CA GLN A 42 -2.55 -4.95 1.67
C GLN A 42 -2.25 -4.40 0.27
N MET A 43 -1.10 -4.73 -0.32
CA MET A 43 -0.77 -4.36 -1.69
C MET A 43 -1.71 -4.99 -2.70
N ILE A 44 -2.09 -6.27 -2.52
CA ILE A 44 -3.06 -6.93 -3.40
C ILE A 44 -4.42 -6.23 -3.29
N VAL A 45 -4.93 -6.03 -2.07
CA VAL A 45 -6.23 -5.39 -1.85
C VAL A 45 -6.23 -3.96 -2.38
N GLY A 46 -5.20 -3.18 -2.07
CA GLY A 46 -5.03 -1.81 -2.56
C GLY A 46 -4.90 -1.75 -4.08
N GLY A 47 -4.17 -2.69 -4.69
CA GLY A 47 -4.01 -2.81 -6.13
C GLY A 47 -5.35 -3.12 -6.82
N ILE A 48 -6.11 -4.10 -6.33
CA ILE A 48 -7.43 -4.44 -6.86
C ILE A 48 -8.39 -3.25 -6.74
N ALA A 49 -8.42 -2.59 -5.58
CA ALA A 49 -9.24 -1.40 -5.37
C ALA A 49 -8.87 -0.26 -6.34
N GLY A 50 -7.57 -0.02 -6.53
CA GLY A 50 -7.07 0.99 -7.48
C GLY A 50 -7.46 0.68 -8.92
N VAL A 51 -7.30 -0.58 -9.36
CA VAL A 51 -7.72 -1.02 -10.71
C VAL A 51 -9.23 -0.88 -10.89
N ALA A 52 -10.04 -1.29 -9.89
CA ALA A 52 -11.50 -1.16 -9.96
C ALA A 52 -11.94 0.30 -10.11
N VAL A 53 -11.32 1.21 -9.34
CA VAL A 53 -11.58 2.66 -9.45
C VAL A 53 -11.15 3.19 -10.82
N ALA A 54 -9.96 2.81 -11.29
CA ALA A 54 -9.48 3.22 -12.61
C ALA A 54 -10.41 2.74 -13.73
N LEU A 55 -10.84 1.47 -13.71
CA LEU A 55 -11.81 0.94 -14.68
C LEU A 55 -13.12 1.72 -14.65
N LYS A 56 -13.64 2.01 -13.45
CA LYS A 56 -14.87 2.79 -13.29
C LYS A 56 -14.72 4.20 -13.87
N LEU A 57 -13.58 4.86 -13.63
CA LEU A 57 -13.32 6.22 -14.10
C LEU A 57 -13.14 6.28 -15.62
N TYR A 58 -12.49 5.26 -16.20
CA TYR A 58 -12.16 5.21 -17.62
C TYR A 58 -13.11 4.37 -18.46
N TRP A 59 -14.22 3.86 -17.91
CA TRP A 59 -15.15 2.96 -18.60
C TRP A 59 -15.52 3.48 -20.00
N HIS A 60 -15.97 4.74 -20.10
CA HIS A 60 -16.34 5.34 -21.38
C HIS A 60 -15.17 5.48 -22.37
N ARG A 61 -13.95 5.75 -21.87
CA ARG A 61 -12.75 5.83 -22.72
C ARG A 61 -12.39 4.45 -23.25
N ILE A 62 -12.38 3.44 -22.38
CA ILE A 62 -12.08 2.03 -22.73
C ILE A 62 -13.08 1.52 -23.78
N LEU A 63 -14.38 1.77 -23.59
CA LEU A 63 -15.40 1.40 -24.58
C LEU A 63 -15.24 2.17 -25.90
N GLY A 64 -14.86 3.45 -25.84
CA GLY A 64 -14.58 4.26 -27.03
C GLY A 64 -13.40 3.72 -27.87
N PHE A 65 -12.32 3.28 -27.21
CA PHE A 65 -11.19 2.62 -27.89
C PHE A 65 -11.62 1.31 -28.56
N PHE A 66 -12.53 0.53 -27.96
CA PHE A 66 -13.07 -0.69 -28.57
C PHE A 66 -14.13 -0.41 -29.66
N SER A 67 -14.80 0.74 -29.59
CA SER A 67 -15.89 1.13 -30.52
C SER A 67 -15.40 1.84 -31.79
N GLY A 68 -14.11 2.16 -31.91
CA GLY A 68 -13.55 2.96 -33.03
C GLY A 68 -13.54 2.30 -34.42
N GLY A 69 -14.19 1.14 -34.59
CA GLY A 69 -14.08 0.30 -35.79
C GLY A 69 -15.18 0.44 -36.85
N ARG A 70 -16.20 1.29 -36.70
CA ARG A 70 -17.18 1.50 -37.79
C ARG A 70 -16.75 2.66 -38.70
N ARG A 71 -15.82 2.33 -39.61
CA ARG A 71 -15.69 3.03 -40.90
C ARG A 71 -17.01 2.80 -41.65
N GLN A 72 -17.83 3.83 -41.65
CA GLN A 72 -19.05 3.88 -42.43
C GLN A 72 -18.64 4.07 -43.90
N ASN A 73 -18.64 2.96 -44.65
CA ASN A 73 -18.57 3.00 -46.11
C ASN A 73 -19.96 3.37 -46.62
N ASP A 74 -20.31 4.65 -46.52
CA ASP A 74 -21.44 5.22 -47.25
C ASP A 74 -20.95 5.53 -48.68
N GLU A 75 -20.85 4.49 -49.51
CA GLU A 75 -20.65 4.66 -50.95
C GLU A 75 -22.05 4.78 -51.59
N PRO A 76 -22.41 5.90 -52.24
CA PRO A 76 -23.71 6.06 -52.87
C PRO A 76 -23.82 5.17 -54.12
N PRO A 77 -24.97 4.53 -54.39
CA PRO A 77 -25.17 3.79 -55.63
C PRO A 77 -25.21 4.75 -56.82
N ALA A 78 -24.40 4.44 -57.85
CA ALA A 78 -24.31 5.14 -59.13
C ALA A 78 -25.51 4.83 -60.06
#